data_AF-A0A357FVX9-F1
#
_entry.id   AF-A0A357FVX9-F1
#
_cell.length_a   1.000
_cell.length_b   1.000
_cell.length_c   1.000
_cell.angle_alpha   90.00
_cell.angle_beta   90.00
_cell.angle_gamma   90.00
#
_symmetry.space_group_name_H-M   'P 1'
#
loop_
_entity.id
_entity.type
_entity.pdbx_description
1 polymer ?
#
loop_
_entity_poly.entity_id
_entity_poly.type
_entity_poly.pdbx_seq_one_letter_code
_entity_poly.pdbx_strand_id
1 'polypeptide(L)'
;PIVDFATLAEKSDLIIECLPAKAVPALAAEVFIRSRDHIIISSASLLIYPEILEGHKKSSSRIIVPSGALAGLDGVRSLIHSGIKSATIKSTKLPTGYNGAPYVLEQRIDLFCVTEKTLLFKGNAIEAAQGFPANVNVAATLSLAGIGPERTEVEIWADPEARGNSHEIIVVGNHSTIRAFVDNLPDPANPKTSILAAQSIVSALEKMSAPLIIL
;
A
#
# COMPACT_ATOMS: atom_id res chain seq x y z
N PRO A 1 17.68 12.56 -16.20
CA PRO A 1 18.68 13.26 -15.37
C PRO A 1 18.32 13.06 -13.89
N ILE A 2 19.30 12.97 -12.99
CA ILE A 2 19.06 12.98 -11.54
C ILE A 2 19.02 14.44 -11.10
N VAL A 3 17.93 14.85 -10.46
CA VAL A 3 17.68 16.23 -9.99
C VAL A 3 17.03 16.20 -8.61
N ASP A 4 17.02 17.34 -7.90
CA ASP A 4 16.27 17.48 -6.65
C ASP A 4 14.74 17.45 -6.86
N PHE A 5 13.98 17.35 -5.76
CA PHE A 5 12.52 17.23 -5.81
C PHE A 5 11.83 18.49 -6.35
N ALA A 6 12.35 19.68 -6.05
CA ALA A 6 11.83 20.93 -6.58
C ALA A 6 11.91 20.96 -8.11
N THR A 7 13.10 20.70 -8.66
CA THR A 7 13.35 20.65 -10.10
C THR A 7 12.57 19.52 -10.76
N LEU A 8 12.44 18.36 -10.10
CA LEU A 8 11.63 17.24 -10.59
C LEU A 8 10.18 17.65 -10.77
N ALA A 9 9.58 18.32 -9.76
CA ALA A 9 8.20 18.77 -9.79
C ALA A 9 7.97 19.93 -10.79
N GLU A 10 8.98 20.77 -11.05
CA GLU A 10 8.88 21.81 -12.09
C GLU A 10 8.80 21.23 -13.49
N LYS A 11 9.60 20.19 -13.74
CA LYS A 11 9.79 19.59 -15.07
C LYS A 11 8.79 18.48 -15.43
N SER A 12 7.88 18.14 -14.52
CA SER A 12 6.98 16.98 -14.68
C SER A 12 5.52 17.37 -14.44
N ASP A 13 4.61 16.86 -15.26
CA ASP A 13 3.16 17.00 -15.04
C ASP A 13 2.63 15.96 -14.05
N LEU A 14 3.26 14.78 -14.03
CA LEU A 14 2.97 13.65 -13.15
C LEU A 14 4.26 13.11 -12.56
N ILE A 15 4.29 12.92 -11.25
CA ILE A 15 5.39 12.32 -10.52
C ILE A 15 4.99 10.90 -10.10
N ILE A 16 5.91 9.94 -10.18
CA ILE A 16 5.71 8.56 -9.72
C ILE A 16 6.68 8.28 -8.58
N GLU A 17 6.14 8.10 -7.37
CA GLU A 17 6.91 7.87 -6.15
C GLU A 17 7.18 6.39 -5.93
N CYS A 18 8.47 6.04 -5.85
CA CYS A 18 9.00 4.70 -5.53
C CYS A 18 10.04 4.78 -4.39
N LEU A 19 9.86 5.72 -3.47
CA LEU A 19 10.79 6.04 -2.38
C LEU A 19 10.43 5.24 -1.10
N PRO A 20 11.37 5.11 -0.15
CA PRO A 20 11.02 4.71 1.21
C PRO A 20 10.02 5.70 1.83
N ALA A 21 9.04 5.20 2.60
CA ALA A 21 7.96 6.02 3.19
C ALA A 21 8.45 7.33 3.84
N LYS A 22 9.59 7.29 4.55
CA LYS A 22 10.18 8.47 5.23
C LYS A 22 10.59 9.63 4.32
N ALA A 23 10.81 9.37 3.03
CA ALA A 23 11.21 10.39 2.05
C ALA A 23 10.01 11.01 1.33
N VAL A 24 8.82 10.40 1.43
CA VAL A 24 7.61 10.84 0.74
C VAL A 24 7.14 12.24 1.19
N PRO A 25 7.18 12.63 2.49
CA PRO A 25 6.75 13.97 2.90
C PRO A 25 7.48 15.11 2.18
N ALA A 26 8.82 14.98 2.03
CA ALA A 26 9.64 15.99 1.37
C ALA A 26 9.31 16.11 -0.13
N LEU A 27 9.11 14.98 -0.82
CA LEU A 27 8.68 14.98 -2.22
C LEU A 27 7.26 15.57 -2.36
N ALA A 28 6.33 15.14 -1.52
CA ALA A 28 4.93 15.56 -1.58
C ALA A 28 4.78 17.07 -1.40
N ALA A 29 5.55 17.68 -0.49
CA ALA A 29 5.56 19.13 -0.30
C ALA A 29 5.91 19.88 -1.60
N GLU A 30 6.98 19.49 -2.28
CA GLU A 30 7.42 20.13 -3.54
C GLU A 30 6.42 19.93 -4.70
N VAL A 31 5.78 18.75 -4.75
CA VAL A 31 4.77 18.39 -5.74
C VAL A 31 3.49 19.20 -5.55
N PHE A 32 3.01 19.37 -4.31
CA PHE A 32 1.78 20.10 -4.02
C PHE A 32 1.92 21.61 -4.21
N ILE A 33 3.06 22.20 -3.85
CA ILE A 33 3.34 23.63 -4.08
C ILE A 33 3.22 24.00 -5.56
N ARG A 34 3.50 23.04 -6.45
CA ARG A 34 3.47 23.22 -7.91
C ARG A 34 2.22 22.65 -8.58
N SER A 35 1.23 22.22 -7.79
CA SER A 35 -0.04 21.66 -8.29
C SER A 35 0.13 20.51 -9.30
N ARG A 36 1.15 19.66 -9.09
CA ARG A 36 1.42 18.49 -9.94
C ARG A 36 0.72 17.24 -9.43
N ASP A 37 0.37 16.34 -10.33
CA ASP A 37 -0.22 15.06 -9.95
C ASP A 37 0.84 14.08 -9.46
N HIS A 38 0.43 13.17 -8.60
CA HIS A 38 1.35 12.26 -7.92
C HIS A 38 0.79 10.85 -7.84
N ILE A 39 1.51 9.87 -8.37
CA ILE A 39 1.30 8.45 -8.07
C ILE A 39 2.14 8.10 -6.83
N ILE A 40 1.50 7.62 -5.76
CA ILE A 40 2.17 7.20 -4.52
C ILE A 40 2.03 5.68 -4.36
N ILE A 41 3.15 4.97 -4.46
CA ILE A 41 3.20 3.50 -4.29
C ILE A 41 3.37 3.15 -2.82
N SER A 42 4.17 3.94 -2.11
CA SER A 42 4.43 3.75 -0.68
C SER A 42 3.28 4.27 0.17
N SER A 43 2.05 3.82 -0.11
CA SER A 43 0.82 4.36 0.47
C SER A 43 0.74 4.26 2.00
N ALA A 44 1.56 3.42 2.65
CA ALA A 44 1.74 3.47 4.10
C ALA A 44 2.21 4.84 4.59
N SER A 45 2.96 5.60 3.78
CA SER A 45 3.37 6.98 4.09
C SER A 45 2.17 7.91 4.32
N LEU A 46 1.05 7.69 3.62
CA LEU A 46 -0.17 8.48 3.77
C LEU A 46 -0.85 8.25 5.14
N LEU A 47 -0.54 7.14 5.81
CA LEU A 47 -1.02 6.86 7.17
C LEU A 47 0.00 7.30 8.23
N ILE A 48 1.29 7.12 7.96
CA ILE A 48 2.38 7.45 8.89
C ILE A 48 2.58 8.98 9.01
N TYR A 49 2.40 9.68 7.90
CA TYR A 49 2.66 11.12 7.75
C TYR A 49 1.37 11.86 7.36
N PRO A 50 0.44 12.10 8.31
CA PRO A 50 -0.84 12.74 8.02
C PRO A 50 -0.69 14.13 7.40
N GLU A 51 0.45 14.81 7.62
CA GLU A 51 0.78 16.09 6.99
C GLU A 51 0.77 16.04 5.45
N ILE A 52 0.99 14.86 4.84
CA ILE A 52 0.88 14.70 3.38
C ILE A 52 -0.56 14.96 2.94
N LEU A 53 -1.54 14.35 3.61
CA LEU A 53 -2.95 14.54 3.28
C LEU A 53 -3.44 15.94 3.66
N GLU A 54 -2.95 16.52 4.76
CA GLU A 54 -3.27 17.91 5.13
C GLU A 54 -2.68 18.93 4.13
N GLY A 55 -1.49 18.68 3.59
CA GLY A 55 -0.91 19.47 2.51
C GLY A 55 -1.70 19.35 1.22
N HIS A 56 -2.13 18.13 0.87
CA HIS A 56 -2.94 17.86 -0.32
C HIS A 56 -4.28 18.61 -0.31
N LYS A 57 -4.96 18.74 0.84
CA LYS A 57 -6.22 19.52 0.96
C LYS A 57 -6.08 20.99 0.52
N LYS A 58 -4.86 21.53 0.51
CA LYS A 58 -4.55 22.91 0.10
C LYS A 58 -4.07 23.02 -1.35
N SER A 59 -4.00 21.90 -2.08
CA SER A 59 -3.56 21.83 -3.47
C SER A 59 -4.69 21.36 -4.40
N SER A 60 -4.59 21.70 -5.68
CA SER A 60 -5.40 21.14 -6.76
C SER A 60 -4.82 19.85 -7.36
N SER A 61 -3.61 19.45 -6.93
CA SER A 61 -2.96 18.18 -7.29
C SER A 61 -3.87 16.99 -7.01
N ARG A 62 -3.77 15.93 -7.81
CA ARG A 62 -4.33 14.61 -7.48
C ARG A 62 -3.28 13.73 -6.81
N ILE A 63 -3.71 12.96 -5.81
CA ILE A 63 -2.97 11.77 -5.34
C ILE A 63 -3.64 10.54 -5.95
N ILE A 64 -2.83 9.74 -6.63
CA ILE A 64 -3.24 8.50 -7.27
C ILE A 64 -2.54 7.37 -6.50
N VAL A 65 -3.32 6.50 -5.88
CA VAL A 65 -2.80 5.29 -5.23
C VAL A 65 -3.20 4.11 -6.12
N PRO A 66 -2.23 3.46 -6.80
CA PRO A 66 -2.54 2.30 -7.63
C PRO A 66 -2.90 1.10 -6.73
N SER A 67 -3.45 0.03 -7.32
CA SER A 67 -3.84 -1.16 -6.54
C SER A 67 -2.67 -1.86 -5.85
N GLY A 68 -1.44 -1.60 -6.31
CA GLY A 68 -0.26 -2.28 -5.82
C GLY A 68 -0.37 -3.78 -6.08
N ALA A 69 -0.03 -4.58 -5.08
CA ALA A 69 -0.07 -6.05 -5.15
C ALA A 69 -1.45 -6.65 -4.76
N LEU A 70 -2.53 -5.88 -4.89
CA LEU A 70 -3.90 -6.32 -4.62
C LEU A 70 -4.76 -6.41 -5.89
N ALA A 71 -5.87 -7.14 -5.75
CA ALA A 71 -6.98 -7.19 -6.71
C ALA A 71 -8.31 -6.90 -5.98
N GLY A 72 -9.35 -6.51 -6.73
CA GLY A 72 -10.71 -6.33 -6.21
C GLY A 72 -11.01 -4.99 -5.54
N LEU A 73 -10.11 -4.00 -5.64
CA LEU A 73 -10.30 -2.67 -5.04
C LEU A 73 -11.41 -1.86 -5.72
N ASP A 74 -11.68 -2.11 -6.99
CA ASP A 74 -12.86 -1.64 -7.73
C ASP A 74 -14.17 -2.00 -7.01
N GLY A 75 -14.30 -3.27 -6.64
CA GLY A 75 -15.43 -3.76 -5.86
C GLY A 75 -15.47 -3.15 -4.44
N VAL A 76 -14.31 -3.05 -3.76
CA VAL A 76 -14.23 -2.44 -2.43
C VAL A 76 -14.68 -0.98 -2.46
N ARG A 77 -14.21 -0.20 -3.45
CA ARG A 77 -14.63 1.18 -3.67
C ARG A 77 -16.13 1.27 -3.93
N SER A 78 -16.68 0.33 -4.71
CA SER A 78 -18.12 0.27 -4.97
C SER A 78 -18.93 0.05 -3.70
N LEU A 79 -18.44 -0.76 -2.75
CA LEU A 79 -19.13 -1.03 -1.49
C LEU A 79 -19.29 0.19 -0.58
N ILE A 80 -18.42 1.20 -0.69
CA ILE A 80 -18.54 2.45 0.11
C ILE A 80 -19.93 3.07 -0.05
N HIS A 81 -20.48 3.04 -1.26
CA HIS A 81 -21.80 3.63 -1.55
C HIS A 81 -22.97 2.85 -0.94
N SER A 82 -22.75 1.60 -0.52
CA SER A 82 -23.76 0.74 0.09
C SER A 82 -23.48 0.42 1.57
N GLY A 83 -22.34 0.86 2.09
CA GLY A 83 -21.86 0.58 3.44
C GLY A 83 -21.00 -0.68 3.53
N ILE A 84 -19.84 -0.53 4.19
CA ILE A 84 -18.94 -1.63 4.58
C ILE A 84 -19.13 -1.90 6.08
N LYS A 85 -19.27 -3.17 6.46
CA LYS A 85 -19.36 -3.63 7.86
C LYS A 85 -17.98 -3.90 8.43
N SER A 86 -17.15 -4.63 7.69
CA SER A 86 -15.76 -4.95 8.06
C SER A 86 -14.87 -5.07 6.83
N ALA A 87 -13.58 -4.82 7.02
CA ALA A 87 -12.53 -5.06 6.05
C ALA A 87 -11.34 -5.66 6.77
N THR A 88 -10.89 -6.83 6.34
CA THR A 88 -9.70 -7.51 6.85
C THR A 88 -8.74 -7.77 5.70
N ILE A 89 -7.45 -7.54 5.92
CA ILE A 89 -6.37 -7.97 5.04
C ILE A 89 -5.40 -8.88 5.79
N LYS A 90 -5.08 -10.02 5.18
CA LYS A 90 -4.06 -10.94 5.66
C LYS A 90 -2.89 -10.93 4.69
N SER A 91 -1.71 -10.60 5.18
CA SER A 91 -0.49 -10.59 4.36
C SER A 91 0.48 -11.64 4.89
N THR A 92 0.90 -12.55 4.02
CA THR A 92 1.85 -13.63 4.36
C THR A 92 3.15 -13.45 3.59
N LYS A 93 4.29 -13.59 4.26
CA LYS A 93 5.63 -13.65 3.66
C LYS A 93 6.50 -14.68 4.37
N LEU A 94 7.66 -14.97 3.79
CA LEU A 94 8.75 -15.65 4.50
C LEU A 94 9.15 -14.87 5.76
N PRO A 95 9.51 -15.54 6.88
CA PRO A 95 9.91 -14.87 8.12
C PRO A 95 11.00 -13.82 7.92
N THR A 96 12.03 -14.12 7.12
CA THR A 96 13.15 -13.21 6.82
C THR A 96 12.72 -11.92 6.11
N GLY A 97 11.54 -11.90 5.47
CA GLY A 97 10.95 -10.72 4.84
C GLY A 97 10.57 -9.62 5.84
N TYR A 98 10.51 -9.94 7.14
CA TYR A 98 10.19 -9.00 8.22
C TYR A 98 11.42 -8.49 8.97
N ASN A 99 12.64 -8.85 8.54
CA ASN A 99 13.88 -8.39 9.17
C ASN A 99 13.95 -6.85 9.22
N GLY A 100 14.18 -6.32 10.43
CA GLY A 100 14.29 -4.89 10.68
C GLY A 100 12.96 -4.13 10.73
N ALA A 101 11.81 -4.82 10.67
CA ALA A 101 10.52 -4.18 10.95
C ALA A 101 10.50 -3.68 12.40
N PRO A 102 10.08 -2.41 12.66
CA PRO A 102 10.01 -1.84 14.01
C PRO A 102 9.32 -2.76 15.02
N TYR A 103 8.16 -3.33 14.67
CA TYR A 103 7.42 -4.22 15.57
C TYR A 103 8.19 -5.49 15.94
N VAL A 104 8.89 -6.11 14.98
CA VAL A 104 9.72 -7.29 15.22
C VAL A 104 10.85 -6.99 16.20
N LEU A 105 11.49 -5.82 16.05
CA LEU A 105 12.58 -5.38 16.92
C LEU A 105 12.07 -5.04 18.33
N GLU A 106 10.97 -4.30 18.44
CA GLU A 106 10.36 -3.90 19.71
C GLU A 106 9.86 -5.09 20.51
N GLN A 107 9.19 -6.04 19.84
CA GLN A 107 8.67 -7.25 20.47
C GLN A 107 9.73 -8.37 20.61
N ARG A 108 10.96 -8.14 20.12
CA ARG A 108 12.07 -9.11 20.15
C ARG A 108 11.69 -10.47 19.55
N ILE A 109 10.94 -10.45 18.44
CA ILE A 109 10.49 -11.66 17.76
C ILE A 109 11.69 -12.30 17.05
N ASP A 110 12.01 -13.54 17.41
CA ASP A 110 13.02 -14.33 16.69
C ASP A 110 12.40 -14.99 15.45
N LEU A 111 12.63 -14.38 14.29
CA LEU A 111 12.14 -14.86 13.01
C LEU A 111 12.73 -16.22 12.59
N PHE A 112 13.87 -16.63 13.16
CA PHE A 112 14.46 -17.95 12.88
C PHE A 112 13.76 -19.08 13.64
N CYS A 113 13.05 -18.76 14.72
CA CYS A 113 12.25 -19.73 15.47
C CYS A 113 10.87 -19.98 14.85
N VAL A 114 10.49 -19.27 13.79
CA VAL A 114 9.22 -19.50 13.08
C VAL A 114 9.38 -20.74 12.20
N THR A 115 8.87 -21.88 12.67
CA THR A 115 8.91 -23.17 11.96
C THR A 115 7.58 -23.58 11.32
N GLU A 116 6.50 -22.86 11.64
CA GLU A 116 5.18 -23.01 11.03
C GLU A 116 4.53 -21.64 10.81
N LYS A 117 3.45 -21.60 10.03
CA LYS A 117 2.72 -20.36 9.74
C LYS A 117 2.24 -19.68 11.03
N THR A 118 2.83 -18.52 11.32
CA THR A 118 2.69 -17.81 12.60
C THR A 118 2.16 -16.40 12.37
N LEU A 119 1.13 -16.01 13.13
CA LEU A 119 0.63 -14.63 13.17
C LEU A 119 1.61 -13.76 13.97
N LEU A 120 2.26 -12.81 13.31
CA LEU A 120 3.18 -11.89 13.97
C LEU A 120 2.47 -10.68 14.55
N PHE A 121 1.44 -10.20 13.87
CA PHE A 121 0.75 -8.96 14.22
C PHE A 121 -0.72 -9.02 13.83
N LYS A 122 -1.56 -8.47 14.71
CA LYS A 122 -2.98 -8.21 14.45
C LYS A 122 -3.36 -6.85 15.05
N GLY A 123 -3.91 -5.96 14.24
CA GLY A 123 -4.30 -4.61 14.64
C GLY A 123 -4.93 -3.83 13.49
N ASN A 124 -5.02 -2.52 13.61
CA ASN A 124 -5.54 -1.67 12.53
C ASN A 124 -4.45 -1.28 11.51
N ALA A 125 -4.84 -0.62 10.41
CA ALA A 125 -3.90 -0.25 9.35
C ALA A 125 -2.87 0.81 9.76
N ILE A 126 -3.18 1.67 10.74
CA ILE A 126 -2.25 2.69 11.27
C ILE A 126 -1.15 2.02 12.08
N GLU A 127 -1.53 1.15 13.01
CA GLU A 127 -0.60 0.36 13.84
C GLU A 127 0.29 -0.53 12.96
N ALA A 128 -0.30 -1.17 11.95
CA ALA A 128 0.44 -1.95 10.97
C ALA A 128 1.46 -1.08 10.19
N ALA A 129 1.07 0.13 9.78
CA ALA A 129 1.93 1.08 9.10
C ALA A 129 3.13 1.52 9.94
N GLN A 130 2.94 1.72 11.24
CA GLN A 130 4.02 2.04 12.17
C GLN A 130 4.93 0.84 12.42
N GLY A 131 4.35 -0.34 12.65
CA GLY A 131 5.09 -1.56 12.99
C GLY A 131 5.84 -2.19 11.81
N PHE A 132 5.32 -2.02 10.59
CA PHE A 132 5.79 -2.71 9.38
C PHE A 132 5.77 -1.78 8.13
N PRO A 133 6.38 -0.58 8.17
CA PRO A 133 6.22 0.46 7.14
C PRO A 133 6.61 0.02 5.73
N ALA A 134 7.54 -0.92 5.59
CA ALA A 134 7.96 -1.46 4.29
C ALA A 134 7.06 -2.60 3.75
N ASN A 135 6.13 -3.12 4.54
CA ASN A 135 5.38 -4.34 4.23
C ASN A 135 3.86 -4.16 4.10
N VAL A 136 3.35 -2.98 4.43
CA VAL A 136 1.91 -2.75 4.64
C VAL A 136 1.30 -1.73 3.67
N ASN A 137 1.99 -1.39 2.57
CA ASN A 137 1.43 -0.55 1.51
C ASN A 137 0.09 -1.11 0.99
N VAL A 138 -0.04 -2.43 0.85
CA VAL A 138 -1.32 -3.05 0.44
C VAL A 138 -2.43 -2.85 1.49
N ALA A 139 -2.10 -2.91 2.78
CA ALA A 139 -3.06 -2.67 3.85
C ALA A 139 -3.49 -1.19 3.90
N ALA A 140 -2.52 -0.28 3.74
CA ALA A 140 -2.80 1.14 3.62
C ALA A 140 -3.70 1.43 2.40
N THR A 141 -3.39 0.85 1.25
CA THR A 141 -4.19 0.97 0.01
C THR A 141 -5.62 0.46 0.20
N LEU A 142 -5.81 -0.73 0.78
CA LEU A 142 -7.15 -1.24 1.09
C LEU A 142 -7.92 -0.29 2.01
N SER A 143 -7.25 0.22 3.05
CA SER A 143 -7.90 1.08 4.03
C SER A 143 -8.34 2.41 3.45
N LEU A 144 -7.52 3.02 2.58
CA LEU A 144 -7.83 4.24 1.84
C LEU A 144 -8.95 4.00 0.80
N ALA A 145 -8.97 2.81 0.20
CA ALA A 145 -9.99 2.41 -0.76
C ALA A 145 -11.31 1.97 -0.09
N GLY A 146 -11.31 1.70 1.21
CA GLY A 146 -12.43 1.04 1.89
C GLY A 146 -12.95 1.84 3.08
N ILE A 147 -12.97 1.19 4.24
CA ILE A 147 -13.68 1.64 5.45
C ILE A 147 -12.85 2.60 6.33
N GLY A 148 -11.66 3.00 5.86
CA GLY A 148 -10.72 3.83 6.60
C GLY A 148 -9.69 3.03 7.40
N PRO A 149 -8.57 3.68 7.78
CA PRO A 149 -7.40 3.01 8.38
C PRO A 149 -7.63 2.47 9.79
N GLU A 150 -8.44 3.14 10.61
CA GLU A 150 -8.76 2.70 11.98
C GLU A 150 -9.65 1.44 12.00
N ARG A 151 -10.51 1.28 10.99
CA ARG A 151 -11.51 0.21 10.91
C ARG A 151 -11.10 -0.96 10.00
N THR A 152 -9.95 -0.86 9.34
CA THR A 152 -9.40 -1.92 8.51
C THR A 152 -8.50 -2.80 9.37
N GLU A 153 -8.89 -4.05 9.58
CA GLU A 153 -8.11 -5.03 10.34
C GLU A 153 -6.98 -5.58 9.46
N VAL A 154 -5.78 -5.65 10.02
CA VAL A 154 -4.57 -6.14 9.35
C VAL A 154 -4.01 -7.30 10.15
N GLU A 155 -3.78 -8.41 9.47
CA GLU A 155 -3.03 -9.55 9.99
C GLU A 155 -1.76 -9.76 9.17
N ILE A 156 -0.62 -9.89 9.86
CA ILE A 156 0.69 -10.13 9.24
C ILE A 156 1.18 -11.50 9.69
N TRP A 157 1.42 -12.36 8.71
CA TRP A 157 1.75 -13.77 8.90
C TRP A 157 3.15 -14.07 8.38
N ALA A 158 3.98 -14.72 9.18
CA ALA A 158 5.22 -15.33 8.73
C ALA A 158 4.99 -16.81 8.44
N ASP A 159 5.36 -17.27 7.26
CA ASP A 159 5.19 -18.65 6.84
C ASP A 159 6.49 -19.17 6.18
N PRO A 160 7.20 -20.13 6.79
CA PRO A 160 8.42 -20.69 6.23
C PRO A 160 8.23 -21.41 4.89
N GLU A 161 7.00 -21.83 4.57
CA GLU A 161 6.68 -22.51 3.30
C GLU A 161 6.19 -21.53 2.22
N ALA A 162 6.10 -20.23 2.54
CA ALA A 162 5.68 -19.21 1.58
C ALA A 162 6.66 -19.15 0.39
N ARG A 163 6.10 -19.24 -0.82
CA ARG A 163 6.86 -19.10 -2.08
C ARG A 163 7.08 -17.65 -2.50
N GLY A 164 6.38 -16.72 -1.86
CA GLY A 164 6.38 -15.30 -2.18
C GLY A 164 5.50 -14.51 -1.21
N ASN A 165 4.96 -13.39 -1.68
CA ASN A 165 4.10 -12.53 -0.88
C ASN A 165 2.63 -12.79 -1.27
N SER A 166 1.83 -13.27 -0.33
CA SER A 166 0.39 -13.44 -0.57
C SER A 166 -0.45 -12.46 0.24
N HIS A 167 -1.55 -12.02 -0.37
CA HIS A 167 -2.48 -11.08 0.22
C HIS A 167 -3.91 -11.58 0.03
N GLU A 168 -4.63 -11.79 1.13
CA GLU A 168 -6.06 -12.08 1.14
C GLU A 168 -6.79 -10.85 1.67
N ILE A 169 -7.78 -10.36 0.93
CA ILE A 169 -8.72 -9.34 1.43
C ILE A 169 -10.10 -9.95 1.59
N ILE A 170 -10.77 -9.62 2.69
CA ILE A 170 -12.15 -10.00 2.98
C ILE A 170 -12.87 -8.73 3.39
N VAL A 171 -13.79 -8.26 2.53
CA VAL A 171 -14.57 -7.05 2.77
C VAL A 171 -16.05 -7.41 2.77
N VAL A 172 -16.70 -7.21 3.92
CA VAL A 172 -18.11 -7.54 4.12
C VAL A 172 -18.91 -6.25 4.02
N GLY A 173 -19.71 -6.12 2.97
CA GLY A 173 -20.69 -5.05 2.80
C GLY A 173 -22.06 -5.41 3.36
N ASN A 174 -23.04 -4.52 3.15
CA ASN A 174 -24.42 -4.79 3.52
C ASN A 174 -25.07 -5.89 2.69
N HIS A 175 -24.76 -5.96 1.39
CA HIS A 175 -25.40 -6.86 0.42
C HIS A 175 -24.44 -7.78 -0.32
N SER A 176 -23.13 -7.57 -0.20
CA SER A 176 -22.12 -8.37 -0.89
C SER A 176 -20.91 -8.58 0.01
N THR A 177 -20.22 -9.70 -0.16
CA THR A 177 -18.90 -9.96 0.42
C THR A 177 -17.89 -10.10 -0.70
N ILE A 178 -16.81 -9.35 -0.62
CA ILE A 178 -15.68 -9.45 -1.54
C ILE A 178 -14.60 -10.27 -0.87
N ARG A 179 -14.11 -11.27 -1.60
CA ARG A 179 -12.90 -12.01 -1.27
C ARG A 179 -11.99 -11.99 -2.48
N ALA A 180 -10.77 -11.50 -2.30
CA ALA A 180 -9.76 -11.56 -3.33
C ALA A 180 -8.46 -12.07 -2.71
N PHE A 181 -7.75 -12.89 -3.48
CA PHE A 181 -6.48 -13.47 -3.08
C PHE A 181 -5.47 -13.26 -4.20
N VAL A 182 -4.31 -12.76 -3.85
CA VAL A 182 -3.18 -12.59 -4.77
C VAL A 182 -1.99 -13.34 -4.20
N ASP A 183 -1.43 -14.26 -4.98
CA ASP A 183 -0.18 -14.95 -4.67
C ASP A 183 0.91 -14.40 -5.58
N ASN A 184 1.81 -13.58 -5.03
CA ASN A 184 2.84 -12.90 -5.79
C ASN A 184 4.16 -13.64 -5.68
N LEU A 185 4.72 -14.02 -6.83
CA LEU A 185 6.12 -14.42 -6.89
C LEU A 185 7.04 -13.22 -6.63
N PRO A 186 8.20 -13.43 -5.98
CA PRO A 186 9.20 -12.38 -5.80
C PRO A 186 9.67 -11.83 -7.15
N ASP A 187 9.90 -10.52 -7.23
CA ASP A 187 10.59 -9.93 -8.38
C ASP A 187 12.04 -10.44 -8.42
N PRO A 188 12.52 -11.03 -9.54
CA PRO A 188 13.91 -11.43 -9.71
C PRO A 188 14.92 -10.28 -9.47
N ALA A 189 14.54 -9.04 -9.77
CA ALA A 189 15.39 -7.86 -9.56
C ALA A 189 15.29 -7.28 -8.14
N ASN A 190 14.17 -7.51 -7.44
CA ASN A 190 13.99 -7.08 -6.05
C ASN A 190 13.04 -8.02 -5.29
N PRO A 191 13.56 -9.09 -4.65
CA PRO A 191 12.73 -10.11 -4.00
C PRO A 191 11.79 -9.60 -2.90
N LYS A 192 12.00 -8.36 -2.40
CA LYS A 192 11.15 -7.75 -1.36
C LYS A 192 9.83 -7.20 -1.92
N THR A 193 9.73 -6.99 -3.24
CA THR A 193 8.60 -6.36 -3.90
C THR A 193 7.97 -7.31 -4.94
N SER A 194 6.66 -7.16 -5.15
CA SER A 194 5.94 -7.85 -6.22
C SER A 194 6.03 -7.07 -7.53
N ILE A 195 6.29 -7.76 -8.64
CA ILE A 195 6.18 -7.19 -10.01
C ILE A 195 4.80 -6.59 -10.24
N LEU A 196 3.74 -7.16 -9.65
CA LEU A 196 2.38 -6.67 -9.78
C LEU A 196 2.23 -5.23 -9.27
N ALA A 197 2.98 -4.85 -8.23
CA ALA A 197 2.97 -3.48 -7.73
C ALA A 197 3.51 -2.50 -8.79
N ALA A 198 4.58 -2.86 -9.48
CA ALA A 198 5.11 -2.05 -10.59
C ALA A 198 4.14 -2.02 -11.79
N GLN A 199 3.55 -3.17 -12.15
CA GLN A 199 2.57 -3.26 -13.22
C GLN A 199 1.29 -2.46 -12.92
N SER A 200 0.90 -2.33 -11.65
CA SER A 200 -0.25 -1.51 -11.26
C SER A 200 -0.06 -0.02 -11.58
N ILE A 201 1.19 0.48 -11.59
CA ILE A 201 1.52 1.84 -12.03
C ILE A 201 1.31 1.96 -13.53
N VAL A 202 1.84 1.01 -14.31
CA VAL A 202 1.71 1.00 -15.77
C VAL A 202 0.23 0.98 -16.14
N SER A 203 -0.56 0.11 -15.50
CA SER A 203 -2.01 0.06 -15.70
C SER A 203 -2.69 1.37 -15.32
N ALA A 204 -2.30 2.02 -14.21
CA ALA A 204 -2.84 3.33 -13.84
C ALA A 204 -2.53 4.40 -14.90
N LEU A 205 -1.30 4.45 -15.43
CA LEU A 205 -0.89 5.39 -16.47
C LEU A 205 -1.65 5.17 -17.79
N GLU A 206 -1.79 3.91 -18.21
CA GLU A 206 -2.55 3.55 -19.40
C GLU A 206 -4.01 4.01 -19.28
N LYS A 207 -4.66 3.78 -18.12
CA LYS A 207 -6.03 4.22 -17.86
C LYS A 207 -6.21 5.74 -17.96
N MET A 208 -5.19 6.55 -17.65
CA MET A 208 -5.30 8.01 -17.69
C MET A 208 -5.43 8.57 -19.11
N SER A 209 -5.03 7.80 -20.14
CA SER A 209 -5.07 8.23 -21.55
C SER A 209 -5.92 7.33 -22.45
N ALA A 210 -6.45 6.22 -21.92
CA ALA A 210 -7.18 5.23 -22.70
C ALA A 210 -8.59 5.71 -23.09
N PRO A 211 -9.02 5.47 -24.35
CA PRO A 211 -10.40 5.74 -24.78
C PRO A 211 -11.40 4.71 -24.21
N LEU A 212 -10.92 3.51 -23.86
CA LEU A 212 -11.66 2.48 -23.14
C LEU A 212 -11.03 2.32 -21.75
N ILE A 213 -11.82 2.58 -20.71
CA ILE A 213 -11.36 2.52 -19.33
C ILE A 213 -12.03 1.34 -18.63
N ILE A 214 -11.21 0.44 -18.07
CA ILE A 214 -11.67 -0.58 -17.11
C ILE A 214 -11.49 0.03 -15.72
N LEU A 215 -12.59 0.26 -15.01
CA LEU A 215 -12.58 0.84 -13.67
C LEU A 215 -12.14 -0.19 -12.65
#